data_AF-A0A949FNS0-F1
#
_entry.id   AF-A0A949FNS0-F1
#
_cell.length_a   1.000
_cell.length_b   1.000
_cell.length_c   1.000
_cell.angle_alpha   90.00
_cell.angle_beta   90.00
_cell.angle_gamma   90.00
#
_symmetry.space_group_name_H-M   'P 1'
#
loop_
_entity.id
_entity.type
_entity.pdbx_description
1 polymer ?
#
loop_
_entity_poly.entity_id
_entity_poly.type
_entity_poly.pdbx_seq_one_letter_code
_entity_poly.pdbx_strand_id
1 'polypeptide(L)' 'MTTANDEQENEFEAASDAPPTSLWAEFFQFVVENKKWWLIPILLAFGLIGVLVVLSSTGAAPFIYTLF' A
#
# COMPACT_ATOMS: atom_id res chain seq x y z
N MET A 1 35.50 -4.61 -37.00
CA MET A 1 34.17 -3.99 -36.86
C MET A 1 33.28 -5.04 -36.18
N THR A 2 32.79 -4.78 -34.95
CA THR A 2 31.48 -5.26 -34.40
C THR A 2 31.38 -5.32 -32.85
N THR A 3 32.45 -5.43 -32.06
CA THR A 3 32.30 -5.75 -30.61
C THR A 3 31.87 -4.61 -29.67
N ALA A 4 31.66 -3.38 -30.14
CA ALA A 4 31.25 -2.27 -29.27
C ALA A 4 29.72 -2.08 -29.17
N ASN A 5 28.94 -2.74 -30.04
CA ASN A 5 27.49 -2.56 -30.11
C ASN A 5 26.73 -3.58 -29.22
N ASP A 6 27.26 -4.79 -29.10
CA ASP A 6 26.60 -5.89 -28.37
C ASP A 6 26.64 -5.68 -26.83
N GLU A 7 27.67 -5.03 -26.30
CA GLU A 7 27.75 -4.71 -24.85
C GLU A 7 26.75 -3.62 -24.44
N GLN A 8 26.48 -2.66 -25.33
CA GLN A 8 25.52 -1.58 -25.07
C GLN A 8 24.06 -2.06 -25.12
N GLU A 9 23.76 -3.03 -25.97
CA GLU A 9 22.42 -3.64 -26.10
C GLU A 9 22.07 -4.47 -24.84
N ASN A 10 23.00 -5.25 -24.31
CA ASN A 10 22.83 -6.03 -23.07
C ASN A 10 22.64 -5.15 -21.82
N GLU A 11 23.32 -4.01 -21.72
CA GLU A 11 23.19 -3.08 -20.58
C GLU A 11 21.86 -2.29 -20.64
N PHE A 12 21.36 -2.00 -21.84
CA PHE A 12 20.08 -1.33 -22.07
C PHE A 12 18.87 -2.26 -21.87
N GLU A 13 18.98 -3.53 -22.26
CA GLU A 13 17.96 -4.56 -21.97
C GLU A 13 17.91 -4.90 -20.48
N ALA A 14 19.07 -5.01 -19.81
CA ALA A 14 19.14 -5.24 -18.37
C ALA A 14 18.54 -4.10 -17.52
N ALA A 15 18.61 -2.86 -18.01
CA ALA A 15 17.97 -1.71 -17.35
C ALA A 15 16.43 -1.73 -17.45
N SER A 16 15.88 -2.49 -18.40
CA SER A 16 14.43 -2.57 -18.65
C SER A 16 13.74 -3.73 -17.89
N ASP A 17 14.52 -4.68 -17.38
CA ASP A 17 14.05 -5.83 -16.60
C ASP A 17 13.90 -5.52 -15.10
N ALA A 18 14.15 -4.28 -14.70
CA ALA A 18 13.83 -3.80 -13.36
C ALA A 18 12.31 -3.95 -13.16
N PRO A 19 11.85 -4.77 -12.19
CA PRO A 19 10.43 -5.04 -12.03
C PRO A 19 9.72 -3.70 -11.82
N PRO A 20 8.66 -3.40 -12.59
CA PRO A 20 7.93 -2.15 -12.42
C PRO A 20 7.40 -2.12 -10.99
N THR A 21 7.96 -1.23 -10.18
CA THR A 21 7.45 -0.98 -8.85
C THR A 21 6.03 -0.46 -9.02
N SER A 22 5.06 -1.26 -8.61
CA SER A 22 3.66 -0.85 -8.69
C SER A 22 3.45 0.46 -7.92
N LEU A 23 2.60 1.35 -8.44
CA LEU A 23 2.29 2.63 -7.79
C LEU A 23 1.89 2.48 -6.31
N TRP A 24 1.24 1.35 -5.98
CA TRP A 24 0.88 1.00 -4.61
C TRP A 24 2.10 0.73 -3.72
N ALA A 25 3.12 0.05 -4.25
CA ALA A 25 4.36 -0.22 -3.53
C ALA A 25 5.17 1.07 -3.30
N GLU A 26 5.29 1.94 -4.31
CA GLU A 26 5.94 3.25 -4.16
C GLU A 26 5.23 4.13 -3.15
N PHE A 27 3.89 4.12 -3.14
CA PHE A 27 3.10 4.86 -2.16
C PHE A 27 3.32 4.35 -0.73
N PHE A 28 3.34 3.02 -0.54
CA PHE A 28 3.65 2.42 0.77
C PHE A 28 5.07 2.74 1.23
N GLN A 29 6.05 2.63 0.33
CA GLN A 29 7.43 2.97 0.61
C GLN A 29 7.55 4.44 1.02
N PHE A 30 6.87 5.36 0.31
CA PHE A 30 6.82 6.78 0.66
C PHE A 30 6.23 7.04 2.06
N VAL A 31 5.15 6.34 2.43
CA VAL A 31 4.53 6.48 3.76
C VAL A 31 5.47 6.03 4.88
N VAL A 32 6.19 4.91 4.66
CA VAL A 32 7.19 4.37 5.60
C VAL A 32 8.39 5.30 5.70
N GLU A 33 8.91 5.81 4.58
CA GLU A 33 10.05 6.73 4.49
C GLU A 33 9.78 8.05 5.24
N ASN A 34 8.56 8.58 5.12
CA ASN A 34 8.13 9.79 5.80
C ASN A 34 7.82 9.58 7.30
N LYS A 35 8.06 8.38 7.84
CA LYS A 35 7.75 7.99 9.21
C LYS A 35 6.31 8.30 9.64
N LYS A 36 5.35 8.32 8.69
CA LYS A 36 3.92 8.52 8.99
C LYS A 36 3.28 7.25 9.55
N TRP A 37 3.99 6.54 10.43
CA TRP A 37 3.49 5.38 11.18
C TRP A 37 2.27 5.73 12.02
N TRP A 38 2.11 7.01 12.38
CA TRP A 38 0.93 7.53 13.07
C TRP A 38 -0.33 7.59 12.20
N LEU A 39 -0.21 7.48 10.87
CA LEU A 39 -1.36 7.41 9.97
C LEU A 39 -2.06 6.05 10.06
N ILE A 40 -1.30 4.97 10.29
CA ILE A 40 -1.82 3.60 10.42
C ILE A 40 -2.86 3.49 11.54
N PRO A 41 -2.59 3.92 12.80
CA PRO A 41 -3.60 3.83 13.86
C PRO A 41 -4.82 4.71 13.59
N ILE A 42 -4.67 5.85 12.92
CA ILE A 42 -5.80 6.71 12.53
C ILE A 42 -6.67 6.00 11.47
N LEU A 43 -6.05 5.49 10.41
CA LEU A 43 -6.76 4.72 9.38
C LEU A 43 -7.45 3.48 9.95
N LEU A 44 -6.79 2.79 10.89
CA LEU A 44 -7.37 1.65 11.60
C LEU A 44 -8.59 2.07 12.43
N ALA A 45 -8.50 3.16 13.19
CA ALA A 45 -9.62 3.68 13.98
C ALA A 45 -10.80 4.08 13.08
N PHE A 46 -10.55 4.79 11.98
CA PHE A 46 -11.59 5.15 11.01
C PHE A 46 -12.21 3.92 10.35
N GLY A 47 -11.40 2.93 9.99
CA GLY A 47 -11.88 1.65 9.47
C GLY A 47 -12.75 0.91 10.48
N LEU A 48 -12.33 0.85 11.74
CA LEU A 48 -13.08 0.23 12.83
C LEU A 48 -14.43 0.91 13.03
N ILE A 49 -14.46 2.25 13.06
CA ILE A 49 -15.70 3.03 13.14
C ILE A 49 -16.59 2.76 11.92
N GLY A 50 -16.04 2.74 10.71
CA GLY A 50 -16.79 2.44 9.49
C GLY A 50 -17.42 1.05 9.51
N VAL A 51 -16.67 0.04 9.98
CA VAL A 51 -17.19 -1.32 10.21
C VAL A 51 -18.32 -1.30 11.22
N LEU A 52 -18.13 -0.66 12.39
CA LEU A 52 -19.18 -0.54 13.41
C LEU A 52 -20.45 0.15 12.89
N VAL A 53 -20.31 1.17 12.03
CA VAL A 53 -21.45 1.86 11.41
C VAL A 53 -22.22 0.93 10.46
N VAL A 54 -21.52 0.15 9.64
CA VAL A 54 -22.16 -0.85 8.75
C VAL A 54 -22.81 -1.98 9.56
N LEU A 55 -22.20 -2.40 10.66
CA LEU A 55 -22.79 -3.39 11.56
C LEU A 55 -24.01 -2.83 12.32
N SER A 56 -23.98 -1.55 12.67
CA SER A 56 -25.09 -0.87 13.34
C SER A 56 -26.39 -0.90 12.50
N SER A 57 -26.29 -0.75 11.18
CA SER A 57 -27.46 -0.80 10.29
C SER A 57 -28.00 -2.21 10.04
N THR A 58 -27.25 -3.27 10.37
CA THR A 58 -27.62 -4.68 10.13
C THR A 58 -28.22 -5.38 11.35
N GLY A 59 -28.67 -4.62 12.35
CA GLY A 59 -29.28 -5.16 13.57
C GLY A 59 -28.27 -5.63 14.62
N ALA A 60 -26.97 -5.39 14.42
CA ALA A 60 -25.94 -5.63 15.43
C ALA A 60 -25.88 -4.53 16.52
N ALA A 61 -26.72 -3.50 16.40
CA ALA A 61 -26.88 -2.43 17.39
C ALA A 61 -26.93 -2.90 18.86
N PRO A 62 -27.66 -3.99 19.24
CA PRO A 62 -27.74 -4.43 20.63
C PRO A 62 -26.39 -4.87 21.22
N PHE A 63 -25.47 -5.43 20.40
CA PHE A 63 -24.18 -5.93 20.86
C PHE A 63 -23.13 -4.82 21.04
N ILE A 64 -23.31 -3.69 20.36
CA ILE A 64 -22.46 -2.50 20.52
C ILE A 64 -22.74 -1.86 21.90
N TYR A 65 -24.00 -1.82 22.32
CA TYR A 65 -24.38 -1.28 23.64
C TYR A 65 -23.91 -2.15 24.81
N THR A 66 -23.74 -3.46 24.62
CA THR A 66 -23.30 -4.37 25.70
C THR A 66 -21.82 -4.25 26.07
N LEU A 67 -21.01 -3.53 25.27
CA LEU A 67 -19.59 -3.30 25.55
C LEU A 67 -19.35 -2.06 26.44
N PHE A 68 -20.40 -1.35 26.83
CA PHE A 68 -20.36 -0.14 27.68
C PHE A 68 -21.19 -0.30 28.94
#